data_AF-A0A7W1HEC7-F1
#
_entry.id   AF-A0A7W1HEC7-F1
#
_cell.length_a   1.000
_cell.length_b   1.000
_cell.length_c   1.000
_cell.angle_alpha   90.00
_cell.angle_beta   90.00
_cell.angle_gamma   90.00
#
_symmetry.space_group_name_H-M   'P 1'
#
loop_
_entity.id
_entity.type
_entity.pdbx_description
1 polymer ?
#
loop_
_entity_poly.entity_id
_entity_poly.type
_entity_poly.pdbx_seq_one_letter_code
_entity_poly.pdbx_strand_id
1 'polypeptide(L)'
;MIKDKFDIKILVLISRFLILIFFFFLSIADAQNDDDIINVDSSIVVLNATITDVNGKPIIGLKQIQFKVFEDGQEQKVDFFAAEKTPCRRYFD
;
A
#
# COMPACT_ATOMS: atom_id res chain seq x y z
N MET A 1 33.68 40.45 -46.20
CA MET A 1 33.85 41.28 -44.99
C MET A 1 32.55 41.51 -44.20
N ILE A 2 31.43 41.94 -44.81
CA ILE A 2 30.14 42.13 -44.08
C ILE A 2 29.40 40.81 -43.82
N LYS A 3 29.43 39.86 -44.77
CA LYS A 3 28.82 38.53 -44.63
C LYS A 3 29.48 37.69 -43.53
N ASP A 4 30.81 37.65 -43.51
CA ASP A 4 31.60 36.92 -42.49
C ASP A 4 31.25 37.35 -41.05
N LYS A 5 31.01 38.66 -40.82
CA LYS A 5 30.64 39.19 -39.50
C LYS A 5 29.20 38.83 -39.11
N PHE A 6 28.32 38.60 -40.07
CA PHE A 6 26.95 38.14 -39.84
C PHE A 6 26.91 36.65 -39.53
N ASP A 7 27.69 35.85 -40.27
CA ASP A 7 27.81 34.40 -40.08
C ASP A 7 28.41 34.05 -38.70
N ILE A 8 29.43 34.80 -38.25
CA ILE A 8 30.01 34.64 -36.91
C ILE A 8 29.01 34.98 -35.81
N LYS A 9 28.20 36.04 -35.98
CA LYS A 9 27.18 36.41 -34.98
C LYS A 9 26.08 35.36 -34.86
N ILE A 10 25.66 34.78 -35.98
CA ILE A 10 24.68 33.69 -36.01
C ILE A 10 25.23 32.46 -35.31
N LEU A 11 26.49 32.10 -35.59
CA LEU A 11 27.14 30.96 -34.94
C LEU A 11 27.21 31.14 -33.42
N VAL A 12 27.53 32.34 -32.94
CA VAL A 12 27.55 32.67 -31.51
C VAL A 12 26.14 32.63 -30.89
N LEU A 13 25.11 33.08 -31.61
CA LEU A 13 23.72 33.02 -31.13
C LEU A 13 23.22 31.58 -31.03
N ILE A 14 23.53 30.73 -32.00
CA ILE A 14 23.19 29.30 -31.98
C ILE A 14 23.90 28.60 -30.82
N SER A 15 25.19 28.87 -30.62
CA SER A 15 25.94 28.30 -29.49
C SER A 15 25.34 28.69 -28.14
N ARG A 16 24.94 29.96 -27.96
CA ARG A 16 24.28 30.42 -26.73
C ARG A 16 22.92 29.76 -26.52
N PHE A 17 22.15 29.56 -27.58
CA PHE A 17 20.87 28.87 -27.52
C PHE A 17 21.04 27.38 -27.16
N LEU A 18 22.04 26.70 -27.72
CA LEU A 18 22.38 25.32 -27.38
C LEU A 18 22.82 25.17 -25.93
N ILE A 19 23.58 26.13 -25.40
CA ILE A 19 23.97 26.14 -23.97
C ILE A 19 22.74 26.28 -23.07
N LEU A 20 21.80 27.17 -23.41
CA LEU A 20 20.55 27.33 -22.65
C LEU A 20 19.69 26.06 -22.66
N ILE A 21 19.60 25.39 -23.81
CA ILE A 21 18.91 24.10 -23.93
C ILE A 21 19.59 23.04 -23.07
N PHE A 22 20.91 22.97 -23.09
CA PHE A 22 21.68 22.01 -22.28
C PHE A 22 21.44 22.21 -20.77
N PHE A 23 21.43 23.45 -20.29
CA PHE A 23 21.11 23.76 -18.89
C PHE A 23 19.65 23.44 -18.52
N PHE A 24 18.71 23.59 -19.46
CA PHE A 24 17.32 23.21 -19.25
C PHE A 24 17.17 21.69 -19.05
N PHE A 25 17.88 20.89 -19.86
CA PHE A 25 17.87 19.43 -19.72
C PHE A 25 18.61 18.94 -18.46
N LEU A 26 19.61 19.66 -17.95
CA LEU A 26 20.27 19.33 -16.68
C LEU A 26 19.30 19.34 -15.48
N SER A 27 18.27 20.20 -15.51
CA SER A 27 17.34 20.35 -14.38
C SER A 27 16.34 19.18 -14.23
N ILE A 28 16.23 18.30 -15.23
CA ILE A 28 15.28 17.18 -15.24
C ILE A 28 15.88 15.92 -14.57
N ALA A 29 17.19 15.91 -14.29
CA ALA A 29 17.89 14.72 -13.79
C ALA A 29 17.65 14.40 -12.30
N ASP A 30 17.25 15.39 -11.48
CA ASP A 30 17.15 15.22 -10.02
C ASP A 30 15.75 14.78 -9.51
N ALA A 31 14.79 14.51 -10.41
CA ALA A 31 13.39 14.27 -10.03
C ALA A 31 13.01 12.77 -9.81
N GLN A 32 13.97 11.86 -9.65
CA GLN A 32 13.71 10.39 -9.63
C GLN A 32 13.96 9.69 -8.28
N ASN A 33 13.98 10.40 -7.16
CA ASN A 33 14.23 9.79 -5.83
C ASN A 33 12.98 9.71 -4.94
N ASP A 34 11.84 9.30 -5.51
CA ASP A 34 10.63 9.00 -4.75
C ASP A 34 10.51 7.48 -4.49
N ASP A 35 11.53 6.91 -3.83
CA ASP A 35 11.41 5.57 -3.20
C ASP A 35 10.74 5.73 -1.82
N ASP A 36 9.56 6.34 -1.80
CA ASP A 36 8.76 6.46 -0.57
C ASP A 36 8.21 5.08 -0.19
N ILE A 37 8.91 4.41 0.74
CA ILE A 37 8.49 3.13 1.31
C ILE A 37 7.24 3.38 2.16
N ILE A 38 6.07 3.04 1.62
CA ILE A 38 4.82 3.03 2.39
C ILE A 38 4.85 1.80 3.30
N ASN A 39 5.14 2.02 4.58
CA ASN A 39 5.08 0.98 5.59
C ASN A 39 3.69 0.99 6.26
N VAL A 40 2.97 -0.12 6.18
CA VAL A 40 1.63 -0.26 6.78
C VAL A 40 1.72 -1.28 7.91
N ASP A 41 1.70 -0.79 9.14
CA ASP A 41 1.59 -1.65 10.33
C ASP A 41 0.14 -2.16 10.43
N SER A 42 -0.04 -3.47 10.32
CA SER A 42 -1.34 -4.14 10.54
C SER A 42 -1.20 -5.20 11.61
N SER A 43 -2.09 -5.15 12.61
CA SER A 43 -2.17 -6.16 13.67
C SER A 43 -3.35 -7.09 13.39
N ILE A 44 -3.06 -8.32 12.97
CA ILE A 44 -4.08 -9.36 12.75
C ILE A 44 -4.25 -10.16 14.03
N VAL A 45 -5.49 -10.26 14.52
CA VAL A 45 -5.84 -11.05 15.71
C VAL A 45 -6.74 -12.22 15.30
N VAL A 46 -6.41 -13.42 15.78
CA VAL A 46 -7.21 -14.64 15.55
C VAL A 46 -8.09 -14.91 16.76
N LEU A 47 -9.41 -14.95 16.56
CA LEU A 47 -10.39 -15.27 17.59
C LEU A 47 -10.92 -16.70 17.41
N ASN A 48 -10.73 -17.54 18.43
CA ASN A 48 -11.25 -18.90 18.47
C ASN A 48 -12.45 -18.99 19.41
N ALA A 49 -13.58 -19.51 18.93
CA ALA A 49 -14.79 -19.70 19.73
C ALA A 49 -15.42 -21.07 19.45
N THR A 50 -16.04 -21.67 20.49
CA THR A 50 -16.86 -22.87 20.36
C THR A 50 -18.28 -22.55 20.83
N ILE A 51 -19.25 -22.85 19.98
CA ILE A 51 -20.67 -22.64 20.28
C ILE A 51 -21.33 -23.99 20.57
N THR A 52 -22.00 -24.10 21.71
CA THR A 52 -22.68 -25.33 22.15
C THR A 52 -24.14 -25.07 22.48
N ASP A 53 -24.95 -26.12 22.45
CA ASP A 53 -26.29 -26.10 23.03
C ASP A 53 -26.24 -26.17 24.57
N VAL A 54 -27.42 -26.19 25.19
CA VAL A 54 -27.59 -26.29 26.65
C VAL A 54 -27.07 -27.61 27.24
N ASN A 55 -26.91 -28.65 26.41
CA ASN A 55 -26.39 -29.95 26.80
C ASN A 55 -24.88 -30.08 26.52
N GLY A 56 -24.22 -29.00 26.07
CA GLY A 56 -22.79 -28.99 25.73
C GLY A 56 -22.47 -29.57 24.35
N LYS A 57 -23.46 -29.87 23.51
CA LYS A 57 -23.24 -30.39 22.16
C LYS A 57 -22.82 -29.25 21.21
N PRO A 58 -21.75 -29.40 20.42
CA PRO A 58 -21.34 -28.38 19.46
C PRO A 58 -22.44 -28.10 18.42
N ILE A 59 -22.70 -26.82 18.16
CA ILE A 59 -23.56 -26.37 17.08
C ILE A 59 -22.70 -26.21 15.83
N ILE A 60 -23.02 -26.99 14.79
CA ILE A 60 -22.30 -27.01 13.52
C ILE A 60 -23.02 -26.20 12.43
N GLY A 61 -22.31 -25.83 11.37
CA GLY A 61 -22.89 -25.15 10.20
C GLY A 61 -23.16 -23.66 10.39
N LEU A 62 -22.54 -23.05 11.41
CA LEU A 62 -22.62 -21.61 11.64
C LEU A 62 -21.96 -20.84 10.49
N LYS A 63 -22.57 -19.72 10.14
CA LYS A 63 -22.12 -18.83 9.07
C LYS A 63 -21.60 -17.53 9.67
N GLN A 64 -20.65 -16.90 9.00
CA GLN A 64 -20.06 -15.62 9.40
C GLN A 64 -21.11 -14.55 9.76
N ILE A 65 -22.22 -14.48 9.00
CA ILE A 65 -23.30 -13.50 9.21
C ILE A 65 -23.99 -13.60 10.59
N GLN A 66 -23.78 -14.70 11.31
CA GLN A 66 -24.30 -14.92 12.66
C GLN A 66 -23.37 -14.40 13.76
N PHE A 67 -22.24 -13.79 13.38
CA PHE A 67 -21.23 -13.26 14.29
C PHE A 67 -20.97 -11.79 14.03
N LYS A 68 -20.67 -11.07 15.11
CA LYS A 68 -20.13 -9.72 15.09
C LYS A 68 -19.01 -9.65 16.10
N VAL A 69 -17.89 -9.05 15.71
CA VAL A 69 -16.76 -8.79 16.60
C VAL A 69 -16.77 -7.32 16.94
N PHE A 70 -16.53 -6.98 18.19
CA PHE A 70 -16.42 -5.60 18.63
C PHE A 70 -15.10 -5.41 19.38
N GLU A 71 -14.45 -4.29 19.13
CA GLU A 71 -13.29 -3.81 19.87
C GLU A 71 -13.63 -2.42 20.38
N ASP A 72 -13.55 -2.23 21.71
CA ASP A 72 -13.93 -0.99 22.38
C ASP A 72 -15.32 -0.45 21.97
N GLY A 73 -16.25 -1.36 21.72
CA GLY A 73 -17.62 -1.05 21.31
C GLY A 73 -17.81 -0.73 19.82
N GLN A 74 -16.74 -0.74 19.02
CA GLN A 74 -16.81 -0.57 17.56
C GLN A 74 -16.82 -1.92 16.84
N GLU A 75 -17.75 -2.11 15.90
CA GLU A 75 -17.86 -3.35 15.11
C GLU A 75 -16.64 -3.49 14.19
N GLN A 76 -15.95 -4.62 14.31
CA GLN A 76 -14.77 -4.96 13.53
C GLN A 76 -15.13 -5.82 12.33
N LYS A 77 -14.50 -5.53 11.20
CA LYS A 77 -14.65 -6.34 9.99
C LYS A 77 -13.97 -7.68 10.19
N VAL A 78 -14.70 -8.75 9.91
CA VAL A 78 -14.14 -10.12 9.88
C VAL A 78 -13.65 -10.41 8.47
N ASP A 79 -12.34 -10.32 8.26
CA ASP A 79 -11.72 -10.59 6.95
C ASP A 79 -11.65 -12.08 6.59
N PHE A 80 -11.55 -12.95 7.61
CA PHE A 80 -11.52 -14.39 7.43
C PHE A 80 -12.42 -15.10 8.45
N PHE A 81 -13.22 -16.06 7.98
CA PHE A 81 -14.09 -16.88 8.81
C PHE A 81 -13.94 -18.35 8.42
N ALA A 82 -13.67 -19.21 9.42
CA ALA A 82 -13.66 -20.64 9.26
C ALA A 82 -14.52 -21.30 10.35
N ALA A 83 -15.41 -22.19 9.92
CA ALA A 83 -16.17 -23.05 10.83
C ALA A 83 -15.56 -24.45 10.79
N GLU A 84 -14.89 -24.84 11.87
CA GLU A 84 -14.36 -26.19 12.01
C GLU A 84 -15.41 -27.15 12.58
N LYS A 85 -15.37 -28.41 12.12
CA LYS A 85 -16.24 -29.48 12.64
C LYS A 85 -15.69 -30.12 13.91
N THR A 86 -14.44 -29.84 14.23
CA THR A 86 -13.73 -30.33 15.41
C THR A 86 -13.71 -29.21 16.45
N PRO A 87 -14.03 -29.47 17.73
CA PRO A 87 -13.95 -28.44 18.76
C PRO A 87 -12.54 -27.87 18.84
N CYS A 88 -12.41 -26.55 19.03
CA CYS A 88 -11.09 -25.96 19.26
C CYS A 88 -10.49 -26.57 20.54
N ARG A 89 -9.29 -27.13 20.44
CA ARG A 89 -8.62 -27.72 21.60
C ARG A 89 -8.26 -26.60 22.58
N ARG A 90 -8.93 -26.56 23.73
CA ARG A 90 -8.57 -25.72 24.87
C ARG A 90 -7.19 -26.14 25.38
N TYR A 91 -6.15 -25.35 25.13
CA TYR A 91 -4.90 -25.46 25.87
C TYR A 91 -5.08 -24.68 27.17
N PHE A 92 -5.34 -25.39 28.26
CA PHE A 92 -5.22 -24.89 29.63
C PHE A 92 -4.41 -25.93 30.38
N ASP A 93 -3.12 -25.65 30.57
CA ASP A 93 -2.26 -26.21 31.62
C ASP A 93 -1.83 -25.05 32.53
#